data_AF-A0A9D9EUJ2-F1
#
_entry.id   AF-A0A9D9EUJ2-F1
#
_cell.length_a   1.000
_cell.length_b   1.000
_cell.length_c   1.000
_cell.angle_alpha   90.00
_cell.angle_beta   90.00
_cell.angle_gamma   90.00
#
_symmetry.space_group_name_H-M   'P 1'
#
loop_
_entity.id
_entity.type
_entity.pdbx_description
1 polymer ?
#
loop_
_entity_poly.entity_id
_entity_poly.type
_entity_poly.pdbx_seq_one_letter_code
_entity_poly.pdbx_strand_id
1 'polypeptide(L)'
;MNALLFTGGECPAEEEIRPWIRETDFIAAADSGLATVDRLGLQPDLIVGDMDSLPDKRLPDKFPAAEIVRLNPAKDFSDTESALRLLHPRGFSEIILIGGGGGRLDHVFALVKLFDTPFCPSVWL
;
A
#
# COMPACT_ATOMS: atom_id res chain seq x y z
N MET A 1 4.38 16.99 -0.12
CA MET A 1 3.21 16.16 0.26
C MET A 1 3.65 14.73 0.17
N ASN A 2 3.46 13.97 1.23
CA ASN A 2 4.02 12.63 1.37
C ASN A 2 2.90 11.59 1.45
N ALA A 3 3.05 10.49 0.72
CA ALA A 3 2.08 9.40 0.71
C ALA A 3 2.66 8.16 1.40
N LEU A 4 1.86 7.53 2.28
CA LEU A 4 2.12 6.18 2.76
C LEU A 4 1.41 5.18 1.86
N LEU A 5 2.12 4.14 1.45
CA LEU A 5 1.56 2.98 0.76
C LEU A 5 1.75 1.74 1.64
N PHE A 6 0.67 1.27 2.24
CA PHE A 6 0.65 -0.01 2.95
C PHE A 6 0.50 -1.14 1.94
N THR A 7 1.43 -2.09 1.94
CA THR A 7 1.36 -3.31 1.13
C THR A 7 1.12 -4.53 2.01
N GLY A 8 0.66 -5.61 1.38
CA GLY A 8 0.55 -6.91 2.06
C GLY A 8 1.89 -7.45 2.54
N GLY A 9 1.89 -8.11 3.69
CA GLY A 9 3.07 -8.68 4.34
C GLY A 9 3.13 -8.32 5.83
N GLU A 10 4.23 -8.67 6.48
CA GLU A 10 4.52 -8.26 7.84
C GLU A 10 4.75 -6.75 7.89
N CYS A 11 4.05 -6.09 8.82
CA CYS A 11 4.17 -4.66 9.08
C CYS A 11 5.21 -4.46 10.20
N PRO A 12 6.10 -3.46 10.09
CA PRO A 12 6.98 -3.05 11.20
C PRO A 12 6.18 -2.67 12.45
N ALA A 13 6.88 -2.52 13.59
CA ALA A 13 6.25 -2.11 14.83
C ALA A 13 5.60 -0.72 14.67
N GLU A 14 4.49 -0.48 15.37
CA GLU A 14 3.75 0.79 15.25
C GLU A 14 4.66 1.99 15.59
N GLU A 15 5.56 1.82 16.56
CA GLU A 15 6.51 2.83 17.00
C GLU A 15 7.45 3.29 15.88
N GLU A 16 7.80 2.39 14.95
CA GLU A 16 8.71 2.65 13.82
C GLU A 16 8.02 3.45 12.72
N ILE A 17 6.74 3.16 12.46
CA ILE A 17 5.95 3.80 11.39
C ILE A 17 5.21 5.06 11.87
N ARG A 18 5.04 5.24 13.19
CA ARG A 18 4.32 6.37 13.79
C ARG A 18 4.82 7.75 13.34
N PRO A 19 6.13 8.02 13.19
CA PRO A 19 6.59 9.32 12.66
C PRO A 19 6.04 9.60 11.27
N TRP A 20 6.09 8.59 10.40
CA TRP A 20 5.61 8.69 9.01
C TRP A 20 4.09 8.87 8.93
N ILE A 21 3.34 8.18 9.79
CA ILE A 21 1.87 8.35 9.90
C ILE A 21 1.50 9.78 10.31
N ARG A 22 2.31 10.46 11.12
CA ARG A 22 2.02 11.83 11.56
C ARG A 22 2.31 12.88 10.51
N GLU A 23 3.25 12.60 9.61
CA GLU A 23 3.72 13.55 8.59
C GLU A 23 3.11 13.28 7.20
N THR A 24 2.34 12.20 7.05
CA THR A 24 1.71 11.87 5.77
C THR A 24 0.46 12.71 5.51
N ASP A 25 0.30 13.09 4.24
CA ASP A 25 -0.88 13.77 3.73
C ASP A 25 -1.88 12.81 3.06
N PHE A 26 -1.45 11.56 2.82
CA PHE A 26 -2.21 10.62 2.00
C PHE A 26 -1.88 9.16 2.35
N ILE A 27 -2.90 8.35 2.61
CA ILE A 27 -2.76 6.93 2.94
C ILE A 27 -3.35 6.09 1.81
N ALA A 28 -2.51 5.26 1.19
CA ALA A 28 -2.91 4.25 0.23
C ALA A 28 -2.72 2.85 0.81
N ALA A 29 -3.62 1.93 0.46
CA ALA A 29 -3.56 0.53 0.82
C ALA A 29 -3.61 -0.35 -0.44
N ALA A 30 -2.61 -1.22 -0.61
CA ALA A 30 -2.58 -2.24 -1.63
C ALA A 30 -2.96 -3.60 -1.04
N ASP A 31 -4.02 -4.21 -1.57
CA ASP A 31 -4.53 -5.53 -1.22
C ASP A 31 -4.61 -5.75 0.31
N SER A 32 -3.91 -6.74 0.86
CA SER A 32 -3.89 -7.03 2.30
C SER A 32 -3.28 -5.93 3.17
N GLY A 33 -2.61 -4.93 2.59
CA GLY A 33 -2.21 -3.71 3.29
C GLY A 33 -3.40 -2.97 3.92
N LEU A 34 -4.61 -3.13 3.38
CA LEU A 34 -5.83 -2.53 3.96
C LEU A 34 -6.14 -3.08 5.35
N ALA A 35 -5.82 -4.36 5.61
CA ALA A 35 -6.01 -4.96 6.93
C ALA A 35 -5.09 -4.31 7.98
N THR A 36 -3.88 -3.93 7.57
CA THR A 36 -2.95 -3.18 8.43
C THR A 36 -3.48 -1.78 8.72
N VAL A 37 -4.00 -1.09 7.71
CA VAL A 37 -4.62 0.25 7.88
C VAL A 37 -5.79 0.19 8.87
N ASP A 38 -6.70 -0.78 8.73
CA ASP A 38 -7.84 -0.98 9.65
C ASP A 38 -7.36 -1.30 11.07
N ARG A 39 -6.36 -2.19 11.21
CA ARG A 39 -5.78 -2.56 12.52
C ARG A 39 -5.14 -1.38 13.24
N LEU A 40 -4.52 -0.47 12.50
CA LEU A 40 -3.89 0.74 13.04
C LEU A 40 -4.91 1.87 13.28
N GLY A 41 -6.19 1.67 12.97
CA GLY A 41 -7.24 2.68 13.12
C GLY A 41 -7.08 3.88 12.18
N LEU A 42 -6.37 3.69 11.07
CA LEU A 42 -6.12 4.74 10.08
C LEU A 42 -7.26 4.80 9.05
N GLN A 43 -7.34 5.92 8.34
CA GLN A 43 -8.29 6.11 7.24
C GLN A 43 -7.51 6.13 5.92
N PRO A 44 -7.72 5.17 5.00
CA PRO A 44 -7.13 5.22 3.67
C PRO A 44 -7.87 6.22 2.79
N ASP A 45 -7.12 6.94 1.98
CA ASP A 45 -7.61 7.78 0.89
C ASP A 45 -7.75 6.99 -0.42
N LEU A 46 -6.92 5.95 -0.59
CA LEU A 46 -6.91 5.09 -1.78
C LEU A 46 -6.78 3.62 -1.38
N ILE A 47 -7.60 2.77 -1.98
CA ILE A 47 -7.53 1.32 -1.85
C ILE A 47 -7.36 0.71 -3.25
N VAL A 48 -6.32 -0.10 -3.43
CA VAL A 48 -5.95 -0.70 -4.71
C VAL A 48 -5.83 -2.21 -4.56
N GLY A 49 -6.44 -2.98 -5.44
CA GLY A 49 -6.29 -4.43 -5.48
C GLY A 49 -7.51 -5.14 -6.03
N ASP A 50 -7.39 -6.45 -6.25
CA ASP A 50 -8.56 -7.30 -6.54
C ASP A 50 -9.37 -7.63 -5.27
N MET A 51 -8.76 -7.43 -4.09
CA MET A 51 -9.34 -7.66 -2.76
C MET A 51 -9.67 -9.13 -2.48
N ASP A 52 -9.12 -10.05 -3.27
CA ASP A 52 -9.36 -11.48 -3.09
C ASP A 52 -8.52 -12.06 -1.94
N SER A 53 -7.41 -11.42 -1.59
CA SER A 53 -6.56 -11.81 -0.45
C SER A 53 -7.08 -11.30 0.90
N LEU A 54 -8.12 -10.46 0.93
CA LEU A 54 -8.65 -9.93 2.18
C LEU A 54 -9.38 -11.03 2.97
N PRO A 55 -9.08 -11.20 4.28
CA PRO A 55 -9.81 -12.13 5.13
C PRO A 55 -11.31 -11.79 5.20
N ASP A 56 -11.63 -10.51 5.11
CA ASP A 56 -13.00 -10.00 5.02
C ASP A 56 -13.16 -9.14 3.76
N LYS A 57 -13.90 -9.65 2.77
CA LYS A 57 -14.18 -8.94 1.52
C LYS A 57 -15.04 -7.67 1.70
N ARG A 58 -15.63 -7.47 2.87
CA ARG A 58 -16.39 -6.26 3.24
C ARG A 58 -15.52 -5.20 3.89
N LEU A 59 -14.24 -5.48 4.14
CA LEU A 59 -13.34 -4.51 4.75
C LEU A 59 -13.29 -3.16 4.01
N PRO A 60 -13.27 -3.10 2.66
CA PRO A 60 -13.33 -1.84 1.93
C PRO A 60 -14.61 -1.04 2.21
N ASP A 61 -15.73 -1.71 2.51
CA ASP A 61 -17.01 -1.05 2.78
C ASP A 61 -16.99 -0.25 4.09
N LYS A 62 -16.01 -0.48 4.98
CA LYS A 62 -15.78 0.33 6.18
C LYS A 62 -15.22 1.72 5.86
N PHE A 63 -14.69 1.92 4.66
CA PHE A 63 -14.01 3.15 4.24
C PHE A 63 -14.75 3.80 3.07
N PRO A 64 -15.99 4.28 3.25
CA PRO A 64 -16.82 4.81 2.16
C PRO A 64 -16.29 6.11 1.53
N ALA A 65 -15.37 6.79 2.22
CA ALA A 65 -14.71 7.99 1.72
C ALA A 65 -13.47 7.70 0.86
N ALA A 66 -12.94 6.46 0.91
CA ALA A 66 -11.75 6.08 0.17
C ALA A 66 -12.06 5.91 -1.32
N GLU A 67 -11.13 6.33 -2.18
CA GLU A 67 -11.14 5.97 -3.59
C GLU A 67 -10.81 4.47 -3.72
N ILE A 68 -11.69 3.69 -4.35
CA ILE A 68 -11.48 2.25 -4.51
C ILE A 68 -11.17 1.93 -5.98
N VAL A 69 -9.96 1.47 -6.24
CA VAL A 69 -9.52 0.99 -7.56
C VAL A 69 -9.42 -0.53 -7.55
N ARG A 70 -10.47 -1.19 -8.07
CA ARG A 70 -10.48 -2.64 -8.24
C ARG A 70 -9.64 -3.05 -9.44
N LEU A 71 -8.64 -3.90 -9.22
CA LEU A 71 -7.78 -4.41 -10.27
C LEU A 71 -8.38 -5.67 -10.88
N ASN A 72 -8.06 -5.92 -12.16
CA ASN A 72 -8.42 -7.15 -12.82
C ASN A 72 -7.27 -8.15 -12.56
N PRO A 73 -7.55 -9.38 -12.06
CA PRO A 73 -6.51 -10.37 -11.79
C PRO A 73 -5.62 -10.71 -12.99
N ALA A 74 -6.08 -10.43 -14.21
CA ALA A 74 -5.33 -10.65 -15.45
C ALA A 74 -4.32 -9.52 -15.79
N LYS A 75 -4.05 -8.57 -14.87
CA LYS A 75 -3.08 -7.48 -15.10
C LYS A 75 -1.63 -7.98 -14.97
N ASP A 76 -0.74 -7.35 -15.74
CA ASP A 76 0.70 -7.68 -15.77
C ASP A 76 1.47 -7.16 -14.53
N PHE A 77 0.84 -6.38 -13.64
CA PHE A 77 1.47 -5.70 -12.52
C PHE A 77 0.86 -6.11 -11.18
N SER A 78 1.67 -6.17 -10.14
CA SER A 78 1.19 -6.42 -8.78
C SER A 78 0.30 -5.28 -8.27
N ASP A 79 -0.48 -5.54 -7.23
CA ASP A 79 -1.32 -4.50 -6.61
C ASP A 79 -0.48 -3.34 -6.06
N THR A 80 0.68 -3.66 -5.48
CA THR A 80 1.65 -2.65 -4.99
C THR A 80 2.21 -1.80 -6.12
N GLU A 81 2.62 -2.41 -7.25
CA GLU A 81 3.10 -1.65 -8.41
C GLU A 81 1.98 -0.78 -9.00
N SER A 82 0.78 -1.33 -9.08
CA SER A 82 -0.39 -0.60 -9.56
C SER A 82 -0.71 0.60 -8.67
N ALA A 83 -0.59 0.46 -7.35
CA ALA A 83 -0.75 1.56 -6.41
C ALA A 83 0.32 2.64 -6.62
N LEU A 84 1.59 2.27 -6.79
CA LEU A 84 2.67 3.22 -7.10
C LEU A 84 2.41 3.98 -8.40
N ARG A 85 1.93 3.30 -9.43
CA ARG A 85 1.55 3.91 -10.72
C ARG A 85 0.38 4.89 -10.61
N LEU A 86 -0.51 4.70 -9.63
CA LEU A 86 -1.62 5.61 -9.34
C LEU A 86 -1.20 6.80 -8.46
N LEU A 87 -0.21 6.62 -7.61
CA LEU A 87 0.32 7.65 -6.71
C LEU A 87 1.25 8.64 -7.43
N HIS A 88 2.14 8.16 -8.30
CA HIS A 88 3.13 9.02 -8.97
C HIS A 88 2.52 10.22 -9.74
N PRO A 89 1.45 10.04 -10.56
CA PRO A 89 0.83 11.16 -11.27
C PRO A 89 0.19 12.21 -10.35
N ARG A 90 -0.04 11.90 -9.06
CA ARG A 90 -0.61 12.82 -8.06
C ARG A 90 0.42 13.81 -7.53
N GLY A 91 1.70 13.67 -7.87
CA GLY A 91 2.75 14.65 -7.56
C GLY A 91 3.24 14.65 -6.12
N PHE A 92 3.16 13.51 -5.42
CA PHE A 92 3.78 13.35 -4.10
C PHE A 92 5.30 13.48 -4.20
N SER A 93 5.90 14.17 -3.22
CA SER A 93 7.35 14.34 -3.13
C SER A 93 8.04 13.05 -2.68
N GLU A 94 7.38 12.30 -1.81
CA GLU A 94 7.86 11.02 -1.31
C GLU A 94 6.70 10.02 -1.23
N ILE A 95 6.98 8.77 -1.59
CA ILE A 95 6.08 7.65 -1.40
C ILE A 95 6.80 6.62 -0.52
N ILE A 96 6.26 6.36 0.66
CA ILE A 96 6.84 5.48 1.65
C ILE A 96 6.07 4.16 1.63
N LEU A 97 6.75 3.09 1.24
CA LEU A 97 6.20 1.74 1.24
C LEU A 97 6.30 1.17 2.66
N ILE A 98 5.19 0.69 3.22
CA ILE A 98 5.12 0.07 4.54
C ILE A 98 4.68 -1.38 4.39
N GLY A 99 5.46 -2.28 5.01
CA GLY A 99 5.21 -3.71 5.03
C GLY A 99 5.75 -4.42 3.79
N GLY A 100 5.38 -5.69 3.61
CA GLY A 100 5.91 -6.51 2.52
C GLY A 100 7.20 -7.26 2.85
N GLY A 101 7.71 -7.08 4.06
CA GLY A 101 8.61 -8.05 4.70
C GLY A 101 7.85 -9.27 5.19
N GLY A 102 8.56 -10.33 5.56
CA GLY A 102 7.97 -11.55 6.15
C GLY A 102 7.14 -12.38 5.15
N GLY A 103 7.37 -13.70 5.14
CA GLY A 103 6.61 -14.62 4.29
C GLY A 103 7.31 -14.95 2.97
N ARG A 104 6.65 -14.67 1.83
CA ARG A 104 7.05 -15.16 0.50
C ARG A 104 8.23 -14.40 -0.09
N LEU A 105 9.36 -15.07 -0.22
CA LEU A 105 10.60 -14.47 -0.74
C LEU A 105 10.45 -13.89 -2.15
N ASP A 106 9.62 -14.50 -3.00
CA ASP A 106 9.34 -14.01 -4.35
C ASP A 106 8.57 -12.67 -4.35
N HIS A 107 7.69 -12.44 -3.36
CA HIS A 107 7.03 -11.13 -3.18
C HIS A 107 8.05 -10.07 -2.73
N VAL A 108 8.92 -10.42 -1.77
CA VAL A 108 10.00 -9.52 -1.32
C VAL A 108 10.88 -9.11 -2.50
N PHE A 109 11.27 -10.04 -3.38
CA PHE A 109 12.03 -9.72 -4.58
C PHE A 109 11.25 -8.84 -5.57
N ALA A 110 9.94 -9.04 -5.70
CA ALA A 110 9.10 -8.16 -6.51
C ALA A 110 9.11 -6.73 -5.97
N LEU A 111 9.03 -6.55 -4.65
CA LEU A 111 9.11 -5.23 -4.00
C LEU A 111 10.48 -4.57 -4.20
N VAL A 112 11.58 -5.32 -4.05
CA VAL A 112 12.94 -4.83 -4.34
C VAL A 112 13.03 -4.32 -5.78
N LYS A 113 12.50 -5.07 -6.75
CA LYS A 113 12.51 -4.67 -8.16
C LYS A 113 11.78 -3.36 -8.43
N LEU A 114 10.81 -2.96 -7.59
CA LEU A 114 10.08 -1.69 -7.77
C LEU A 114 11.02 -0.48 -7.71
N PHE A 115 12.11 -0.58 -6.94
CA PHE A 115 13.11 0.48 -6.83
C PHE A 115 13.89 0.75 -8.12
N ASP A 116 13.91 -0.22 -9.05
CA ASP A 116 14.53 -0.07 -10.38
C ASP A 116 13.53 0.43 -11.44
N THR A 117 12.28 0.71 -11.06
CA THR A 117 11.25 1.19 -11.99
C THR A 117 11.09 2.71 -11.96
N PRO A 118 10.49 3.34 -12.99
CA PRO A 118 10.13 4.75 -12.96
C PRO A 118 9.09 5.12 -11.89
N PHE A 119 8.47 4.12 -11.27
CA PHE A 119 7.43 4.27 -10.25
C PHE A 119 7.94 3.76 -8.90
N CYS A 120 9.19 4.05 -8.55
CA CYS A 120 9.80 3.56 -7.33
C CYS A 120 9.23 4.23 -6.05
N PRO A 121 9.09 3.49 -4.95
CA PRO A 121 8.93 4.12 -3.65
C PRO A 121 10.24 4.83 -3.25
N SER A 122 10.13 5.88 -2.45
CA SER A 122 11.27 6.65 -1.94
C SER A 122 11.96 5.91 -0.79
N VAL A 123 11.17 5.25 0.06
CA VAL A 123 11.62 4.50 1.24
C VAL A 123 10.77 3.24 1.37
N TRP A 124 11.36 2.17 1.89
CA TRP A 124 10.65 0.95 2.28
C TRP A 124 10.94 0.62 3.74
N LEU A 125 9.87 0.42 4.50
CA LEU A 125 9.84 0.10 5.92
C LEU A 125 9.18 -1.27 6.14
#